data_AF-A0A7C1WLC8-F1
#
_entry.id   AF-A0A7C1WLC8-F1
#
_cell.length_a   1.000
_cell.length_b   1.000
_cell.length_c   1.000
_cell.angle_alpha   90.00
_cell.angle_beta   90.00
_cell.angle_gamma   90.00
#
_symmetry.space_group_name_H-M   'P 1'
#
loop_
_entity.id
_entity.type
_entity.pdbx_description
1 polymer ?
#
loop_
_entity_poly.entity_id
_entity_poly.type
_entity_poly.pdbx_seq_one_letter_code
_entity_poly.pdbx_strand_id
1 'polypeptide(L)' 'MDGKSLNIAEEKLSKLKEIIPKVFTENKIDWEKLKVALGKDIEFKNERYVLNWAGKSDVFRVLQSPTTATLVPEKRVG' A
#
# COMPACT_ATOMS: atom_id res chain seq x y z
N MET A 1 -25.30 13.46 31.70
CA MET A 1 -23.99 12.96 31.25
C MET A 1 -24.28 11.79 30.32
N ASP A 2 -24.18 12.01 29.01
CA ASP A 2 -24.54 11.01 28.02
C ASP A 2 -23.57 9.83 28.09
N GLY A 3 -24.06 8.72 28.64
CA GLY A 3 -23.34 7.45 28.79
C GLY A 3 -23.10 6.72 27.47
N LYS A 4 -22.50 7.40 26.49
CA LYS A 4 -22.02 6.74 25.28
C LYS A 4 -20.71 6.02 25.62
N SER A 5 -20.79 4.70 25.73
CA SER A 5 -19.59 3.84 25.71
C SER A 5 -18.71 4.25 24.53
N LEU A 6 -17.41 4.38 24.79
CA LEU A 6 -16.41 4.61 23.75
C LEU A 6 -16.55 3.52 22.68
N ASN A 7 -16.75 3.94 21.43
CA ASN A 7 -16.84 3.00 20.34
C ASN A 7 -15.43 2.48 20.02
N ILE A 8 -15.05 1.37 20.68
CA ILE A 8 -13.75 0.71 20.52
C ILE A 8 -13.45 0.41 19.04
N ALA A 9 -14.49 0.15 18.23
CA ALA A 9 -14.32 -0.08 16.80
C ALA A 9 -13.90 1.20 16.06
N GLU A 10 -14.48 2.36 16.37
CA GLU A 10 -14.09 3.65 15.79
C GLU A 10 -12.66 4.02 16.16
N GLU A 11 -12.25 3.79 17.41
CA GLU A 11 -10.87 4.05 17.84
C GLU A 11 -9.87 3.17 17.08
N LYS A 12 -10.18 1.89 16.91
CA LYS A 12 -9.36 0.96 16.11
C LYS A 12 -9.28 1.37 14.65
N LEU A 13 -10.39 1.83 14.07
CA LEU A 13 -10.43 2.33 12.70
C LEU A 13 -9.59 3.61 12.54
N SER A 14 -9.62 4.52 13.51
CA SER A 14 -8.78 5.74 13.51
C SER A 14 -7.30 5.39 13.51
N LYS A 15 -6.87 4.50 14.42
CA LYS A 15 -5.47 4.04 14.49
C LYS A 15 -5.04 3.35 13.19
N LEU A 16 -5.90 2.52 12.60
CA LEU A 16 -5.60 1.86 11.33
C LEU A 16 -5.43 2.88 10.18
N LYS A 17 -6.24 3.95 10.18
CA LYS A 17 -6.18 5.03 9.19
C LYS A 17 -4.89 5.86 9.30
N GLU A 18 -4.35 6.02 10.51
CA GLU A 18 -3.05 6.65 10.73
C GLU A 18 -1.88 5.80 10.20
N ILE A 19 -1.93 4.48 10.42
CA ILE A 19 -0.83 3.58 10.05
C ILE A 19 -0.83 3.26 8.54
N ILE A 20 -2.00 2.96 7.97
CA ILE A 20 -2.11 2.53 6.56
C ILE A 20 -3.31 3.20 5.87
N PRO A 21 -3.30 4.52 5.63
CA PRO A 21 -4.44 5.23 5.06
C PRO A 21 -4.87 4.69 3.68
N LYS A 22 -3.93 4.11 2.93
CA LYS A 22 -4.15 3.57 1.58
C LYS A 22 -5.13 2.39 1.51
N VAL A 23 -5.44 1.74 2.64
CA VAL A 23 -6.42 0.64 2.68
C VAL A 23 -7.87 1.11 2.75
N PHE A 24 -8.10 2.42 2.88
CA PHE A 24 -9.45 2.97 2.95
C PHE A 24 -9.91 3.49 1.58
N THR A 25 -11.12 3.12 1.17
CA THR A 25 -11.80 3.63 -0.03
C THR A 25 -13.24 3.99 0.34
N GLU A 26 -13.70 5.19 0.02
CA GLU A 26 -15.05 5.68 0.37
C GLU A 26 -15.40 5.50 1.87
N ASN A 27 -14.47 5.81 2.77
CA ASN A 27 -14.58 5.63 4.23
C ASN A 27 -14.80 4.17 4.71
N LYS A 28 -14.57 3.18 3.85
CA LYS A 28 -14.59 1.75 4.21
C LYS A 28 -13.22 1.12 4.01
N ILE A 29 -12.95 0.03 4.72
CA ILE A 29 -11.73 -0.76 4.51
C ILE A 29 -11.88 -1.57 3.23
N ASP A 30 -10.93 -1.40 2.33
CA ASP A 30 -10.68 -2.28 1.19
C ASP A 30 -9.82 -3.46 1.65
N TRP A 31 -10.44 -4.63 1.73
CA TRP A 31 -9.80 -5.84 2.22
C TRP A 31 -8.69 -6.37 1.31
N GLU A 32 -8.76 -6.08 0.00
CA GLU A 32 -7.71 -6.45 -0.94
C GLU A 32 -6.49 -5.56 -0.72
N LYS A 33 -6.68 -4.23 -0.64
CA LYS A 33 -5.59 -3.30 -0.32
C LYS A 33 -4.98 -3.57 1.06
N LEU A 34 -5.78 -3.95 2.05
CA LEU A 34 -5.27 -4.32 3.38
C LEU A 34 -4.37 -5.56 3.32
N LYS A 35 -4.80 -6.61 2.61
CA LYS A 35 -4.00 -7.82 2.43
C LYS A 35 -2.67 -7.52 1.70
N VAL A 36 -2.68 -6.65 0.68
CA VAL A 36 -1.47 -6.23 -0.04
C VAL A 36 -0.55 -5.43 0.88
N ALA A 37 -1.10 -4.48 1.64
CA ALA A 37 -0.33 -3.67 2.58
C ALA A 37 0.34 -4.52 3.69
N LEU A 38 -0.22 -5.69 4.00
CA LEU A 38 0.34 -6.68 4.93
C LEU A 38 1.29 -7.67 4.26
N GLY A 39 1.66 -7.47 2.98
CA GLY A 39 2.62 -8.29 2.26
C GLY A 39 2.11 -9.66 1.81
N LYS A 40 0.79 -9.86 1.74
CA LYS A 40 0.22 -11.09 1.15
C LYS A 40 0.16 -10.96 -0.37
N ASP A 41 0.61 -12.00 -1.06
CA ASP A 41 0.36 -12.15 -2.49
C ASP A 41 -1.13 -12.36 -2.74
N ILE A 42 -1.74 -11.46 -3.51
CA ILE A 42 -3.14 -11.55 -3.92
C ILE A 42 -3.20 -11.49 -5.44
N GLU A 43 -3.88 -12.47 -6.04
CA GLU A 43 -4.35 -12.35 -7.42
C GLU A 43 -5.61 -11.48 -7.43
N PHE A 44 -5.51 -10.26 -7.97
CA PHE A 44 -6.66 -9.42 -8.26
C PHE A 44 -7.48 -10.04 -9.40
N LYS A 45 -8.40 -10.94 -9.06
CA LYS A 45 -9.20 -11.68 -10.05
C LYS A 45 -10.26 -10.82 -10.77
N ASN A 46 -10.44 -9.55 -10.41
CA ASN A 46 -11.62 -8.79 -10.85
C ASN A 46 -11.46 -7.26 -11.01
N GLU A 47 -10.25 -6.74 -11.16
CA GLU A 47 -10.09 -5.33 -11.50
C GLU A 47 -10.27 -5.12 -13.01
N ARG A 48 -11.37 -4.46 -13.39
CA ARG A 48 -11.88 -4.31 -14.77
C ARG A 48 -10.95 -3.57 -15.75
N TYR A 49 -9.87 -2.95 -15.26
CA TYR A 49 -8.85 -2.29 -16.07
C TYR A 49 -7.45 -2.49 -15.46
N VAL A 50 -7.00 -3.73 -15.38
CA VAL A 50 -5.60 -4.03 -15.07
C VAL A 50 -4.88 -4.31 -16.37
N LEU A 51 -3.95 -3.42 -16.73
CA LEU A 51 -2.95 -3.78 -17.72
C LEU A 51 -2.11 -4.90 -17.09
N ASN A 52 -2.32 -6.13 -17.57
CA ASN A 52 -1.62 -7.31 -17.12
C ASN A 52 -0.69 -7.78 -18.24
N TRP A 53 0.60 -7.91 -17.94
CA TRP A 53 1.62 -8.36 -18.88
C TRP A 53 2.60 -9.28 -18.16
N ALA A 54 3.24 -10.17 -18.91
CA ALA A 54 4.24 -11.08 -18.36
C ALA A 54 5.37 -10.29 -17.67
N GLY A 55 5.70 -10.64 -16.43
CA GLY A 55 6.75 -9.97 -15.64
C GLY A 55 6.31 -8.71 -14.88
N LYS A 56 5.03 -8.32 -14.92
CA LYS A 56 4.53 -7.17 -14.14
C LYS A 56 4.85 -7.29 -12.65
N SER A 57 4.56 -8.44 -12.05
CA SER A 57 4.82 -8.68 -10.62
C SER A 57 6.30 -8.58 -10.26
N ASP A 58 7.19 -9.04 -11.14
CA ASP A 58 8.64 -8.94 -10.93
C ASP A 58 9.12 -7.50 -10.89
N VAL A 59 8.58 -6.63 -11.74
CA VAL A 59 8.89 -5.20 -11.74
C VAL A 59 8.50 -4.55 -10.41
N PHE A 60 7.32 -4.85 -9.88
CA PHE A 60 6.88 -4.30 -8.59
C PHE A 60 7.76 -4.78 -7.43
N ARG A 61 8.21 -6.03 -7.47
CA ARG A 61 9.15 -6.59 -6.48
C ARG A 61 10.50 -5.89 -6.51
N VAL A 62 11.04 -5.62 -7.71
CA VAL A 62 12.30 -4.88 -7.89
C VAL A 62 12.15 -3.42 -7.43
N LEU A 63 11.04 -2.76 -7.76
CA LEU A 63 10.77 -1.37 -7.35
C LEU A 63 10.72 -1.19 -5.83
N GLN A 64 10.24 -2.19 -5.09
CA GLN A 64 10.19 -2.15 -3.63
C GLN A 64 11.53 -2.49 -2.98
N SER A 65 12.51 -2.95 -3.75
CA SER A 65 13.81 -3.36 -3.23
C SER A 65 14.70 -2.12 -3.00
N PRO A 66 15.23 -1.92 -1.77
CA PRO A 66 16.17 -0.83 -1.53
C PRO A 66 17.46 -1.04 -2.33
N THR A 67 17.99 0.04 -2.91
CA THR A 67 19.27 0.00 -3.63
C THR A 67 20.43 0.45 -2.74
N THR A 68 21.56 -0.23 -2.85
CA THR A 68 22.84 0.19 -2.24
C THR A 68 23.74 0.92 -3.24
N ALA A 69 23.27 1.13 -4.47
CA ALA A 69 24.02 1.83 -5.50
C ALA A 69 24.20 3.31 -5.14
N THR A 70 25.43 3.80 -5.30
CA THR A 70 25.77 5.22 -5.11
C THR A 70 26.01 5.85 -6.48
N LEU A 71 25.35 6.97 -6.77
CA LEU A 71 25.59 7.73 -8.00
C LEU A 71 26.96 8.40 -7.95
N VAL A 72 27.68 8.41 -9.09
CA VAL A 72 28.94 9.13 -9.25
C VAL A 72 28.68 10.38 -10.09
N PRO A 73 29.22 11.55 -9.71
CA PRO A 73 29.05 12.77 -10.50
C PRO A 73 29.74 12.66 -11.86
N GLU A 74 29.01 13.04 -12.91
CA GLU A 74 29.57 13.17 -14.26
C GLU A 74 30.56 14.33 -14.29
N LYS A 75 31.84 14.04 -14.58
CA LYS A 75 32.85 15.08 -14.70
C LYS A 75 32.67 15.78 -16.05
N ARG A 76 32.15 17.00 -16.05
CA ARG A 76 32.32 17.89 -17.21
C ARG A 76 33.82 18.13 -17.40
N VAL A 77 34.34 17.66 -18.52
CA VAL A 77 35.66 18.05 -19.01
C VAL A 77 35.50 19.46 -19.57
N GLY A 78 36.25 20.41 -18.99
CA GLY A 78 36.40 21.78 -19.48
C GLY A 78 37.80 22.00 -20.03
#